data_AF-A0A1G1Y5S8-F1
#
_entry.id   AF-A0A1G1Y5S8-F1
#
_cell.length_a   1.000
_cell.length_b   1.000
_cell.length_c   1.000
_cell.angle_alpha   90.00
_cell.angle_beta   90.00
_cell.angle_gamma   90.00
#
_symmetry.space_group_name_H-M   'P 1'
#
loop_
_entity.id
_entity.type
_entity.pdbx_description
1 polymer ?
#
loop_
_entity_poly.entity_id
_entity_poly.type
_entity_poly.pdbx_seq_one_letter_code
_entity_poly.pdbx_strand_id
1 'polypeptide(L)'
;MSRQIYLITHGQKAKGPNPSLTSLGVQQVRLLKPYLPKQIHTVVCGVGRRHLKTARELGLEPDRYSGIVGVAESKNYAADTVILADGTEIPAAKYSAVTDRAESFTALVNDLPSRSVVITSRSMVKRLGTANHPKEAAVYRYKPDAREIKELFAASEDIGEGDQEV
;
A
#
# COMPACT_ATOMS: atom_id res chain seq x y z
N MET A 1 -11.61 21.39 -5.94
CA MET A 1 -11.46 20.01 -6.45
C MET A 1 -11.67 19.05 -5.30
N SER A 2 -12.43 17.96 -5.47
CA SER A 2 -12.63 16.97 -4.41
C SER A 2 -11.33 16.22 -4.10
N ARG A 3 -11.09 15.96 -2.82
CA ARG A 3 -9.88 15.27 -2.36
C ARG A 3 -9.94 13.79 -2.73
N GLN A 4 -8.83 13.26 -3.24
CA GLN A 4 -8.74 11.88 -3.74
C GLN A 4 -7.51 11.19 -3.17
N ILE A 5 -7.70 10.04 -2.55
CA ILE A 5 -6.65 9.16 -2.04
C ILE A 5 -6.64 7.88 -2.86
N TYR A 6 -5.47 7.40 -3.21
CA TYR A 6 -5.29 6.19 -4.00
C TYR A 6 -4.83 5.07 -3.07
N LEU A 7 -5.63 4.02 -2.95
CA LEU A 7 -5.32 2.86 -2.12
C LEU A 7 -4.87 1.73 -3.04
N ILE A 8 -3.70 1.16 -2.77
CA ILE A 8 -3.10 0.10 -3.57
C ILE A 8 -3.06 -1.15 -2.72
N THR A 9 -3.70 -2.22 -3.16
CA THR A 9 -3.55 -3.53 -2.51
C THR A 9 -2.38 -4.29 -3.12
N HIS A 10 -1.61 -4.97 -2.28
CA HIS A 10 -0.55 -5.86 -2.74
C HIS A 10 -1.10 -6.98 -3.63
N GLY A 11 -0.27 -7.52 -4.53
CA GLY A 11 -0.60 -8.69 -5.33
C GLY A 11 -0.53 -10.01 -4.57
N GLN A 12 -0.58 -11.11 -5.31
CA GLN A 12 -0.49 -12.45 -4.76
C GLN A 12 0.77 -12.61 -3.90
N LYS A 13 0.60 -13.22 -2.73
CA LYS A 13 1.67 -13.42 -1.74
C LYS A 13 1.88 -14.90 -1.45
N ALA A 14 3.09 -15.24 -1.03
CA ALA A 14 3.39 -16.57 -0.53
C ALA A 14 2.59 -16.90 0.76
N LYS A 15 2.67 -18.15 1.22
CA LYS A 15 2.15 -18.55 2.54
C LYS A 15 3.15 -18.16 3.64
N GLY A 16 2.68 -17.95 4.87
CA GLY A 16 3.50 -17.62 6.04
C GLY A 16 3.05 -16.35 6.79
N PRO A 17 3.72 -16.02 7.91
CA PRO A 17 3.34 -14.91 8.80
C PRO A 17 3.54 -13.53 8.16
N ASN A 18 4.67 -13.31 7.48
CA ASN A 18 4.94 -12.09 6.73
C ASN A 18 5.44 -12.40 5.32
N PRO A 19 4.55 -12.86 4.44
CA PRO A 19 4.94 -13.33 3.13
C PRO A 19 5.30 -12.15 2.23
N SER A 20 6.27 -12.41 1.35
CA SER A 20 6.56 -11.54 0.21
C SER A 20 5.62 -11.84 -0.97
N LEU A 21 5.67 -11.00 -2.01
CA LEU A 21 4.96 -11.27 -3.27
C LEU A 21 5.55 -12.49 -3.98
N THR A 22 4.69 -13.33 -4.55
CA THR A 22 5.08 -14.35 -5.54
C THR A 22 5.50 -13.69 -6.84
N SER A 23 6.05 -14.46 -7.79
CA SER A 23 6.36 -13.96 -9.14
C SER A 23 5.11 -13.43 -9.86
N LEU A 24 3.98 -14.15 -9.76
CA LEU A 24 2.69 -13.69 -10.27
C LEU A 24 2.26 -12.38 -9.58
N GLY A 25 2.38 -12.30 -8.25
CA GLY A 25 2.05 -11.09 -7.50
C GLY A 25 2.87 -9.87 -7.92
N VAL A 26 4.13 -10.06 -8.32
CA VAL A 26 4.97 -9.00 -8.88
C VAL A 26 4.43 -8.53 -10.23
N GLN A 27 4.11 -9.46 -11.14
CA GLN A 27 3.54 -9.12 -12.45
C GLN A 27 2.23 -8.35 -12.29
N GLN A 28 1.34 -8.83 -11.42
CA GLN A 28 0.07 -8.18 -11.08
C GLN A 28 0.27 -6.74 -10.59
N VAL A 29 1.24 -6.51 -9.69
CA VAL A 29 1.52 -5.17 -9.18
C VAL A 29 2.05 -4.24 -10.27
N ARG A 30 2.89 -4.71 -11.18
CA ARG A 30 3.42 -3.88 -12.27
C ARG A 30 2.32 -3.36 -13.20
N LEU A 31 1.26 -4.14 -13.40
CA LEU A 31 0.09 -3.74 -14.20
C LEU A 31 -0.70 -2.58 -13.58
N LEU A 32 -0.47 -2.24 -12.29
CA LEU A 32 -1.19 -1.16 -11.61
C LEU A 32 -0.64 0.23 -11.96
N LYS A 33 0.60 0.31 -12.45
CA LYS A 33 1.33 1.57 -12.67
C LYS A 33 0.56 2.61 -13.52
N PRO A 34 -0.13 2.25 -14.61
CA PRO A 34 -0.89 3.21 -15.42
C PRO A 34 -2.09 3.85 -14.68
N TYR A 35 -2.56 3.23 -13.60
CA TYR A 35 -3.73 3.68 -12.85
C TYR A 35 -3.37 4.56 -11.65
N LEU A 36 -2.08 4.80 -11.42
CA LEU A 36 -1.58 5.72 -10.40
C LEU A 36 -1.83 7.18 -10.82
N PRO A 37 -1.98 8.11 -9.85
CA PRO A 37 -2.10 9.52 -10.19
C PRO A 37 -0.81 10.02 -10.83
N LYS A 38 -0.92 10.86 -11.86
CA LYS A 38 0.24 11.44 -12.57
C LYS A 38 1.16 12.28 -11.67
N GLN A 39 0.60 12.87 -10.61
CA GLN A 39 1.34 13.59 -9.58
C GLN A 39 0.97 12.99 -8.23
N ILE A 40 1.98 12.56 -7.48
CA ILE A 40 1.84 11.99 -6.14
C ILE A 40 2.34 13.02 -5.14
N HIS A 41 1.52 13.34 -4.14
CA HIS A 41 1.93 14.28 -3.08
C HIS A 41 2.58 13.59 -1.90
N THR A 42 2.08 12.41 -1.52
CA THR A 42 2.73 11.58 -0.51
C THR A 42 2.41 10.10 -0.71
N VAL A 43 3.35 9.26 -0.31
CA VAL A 43 3.26 7.80 -0.29
C VAL A 43 3.35 7.30 1.15
N VAL A 44 2.29 6.66 1.61
CA VAL A 44 2.25 5.93 2.88
C VAL A 44 2.26 4.44 2.61
N CYS A 45 3.20 3.72 3.21
CA CYS A 45 3.36 2.29 3.00
C CYS A 45 3.15 1.50 4.29
N GLY A 46 2.44 0.37 4.21
CA GLY A 46 2.44 -0.63 5.29
C GLY A 46 3.83 -1.26 5.46
N VAL A 47 4.15 -1.73 6.67
CA VAL A 47 5.50 -2.27 6.97
C VAL A 47 5.73 -3.73 6.59
N GLY A 48 4.68 -4.47 6.19
CA GLY A 48 4.82 -5.86 5.75
C GLY A 48 5.59 -6.02 4.45
N ARG A 49 6.33 -7.13 4.29
CA ARG A 49 7.21 -7.42 3.13
C ARG A 49 6.51 -7.25 1.78
N ARG A 50 5.27 -7.72 1.66
CA ARG A 50 4.42 -7.56 0.47
C ARG A 50 4.11 -6.09 0.12
N HIS A 51 3.94 -5.21 1.10
CA HIS A 51 3.68 -3.79 0.86
C HIS A 51 4.97 -3.09 0.39
N LEU A 52 6.09 -3.36 1.07
CA LEU A 52 7.41 -2.84 0.71
C LEU A 52 7.80 -3.26 -0.70
N LYS A 53 7.60 -4.54 -1.04
CA LYS A 53 7.82 -5.05 -2.39
C LYS A 53 6.86 -4.42 -3.41
N THR A 54 5.59 -4.20 -3.04
CA THR A 54 4.63 -3.49 -3.91
C THR A 54 5.10 -2.06 -4.22
N ALA A 55 5.57 -1.31 -3.22
CA ALA A 55 6.12 0.03 -3.41
C ALA A 55 7.29 0.02 -4.40
N ARG A 56 8.22 -0.91 -4.21
CA ARG A 56 9.40 -1.08 -5.06
C ARG A 56 9.03 -1.38 -6.52
N GLU A 57 8.13 -2.33 -6.75
CA GLU A 57 7.72 -2.71 -8.12
C GLU A 57 6.95 -1.60 -8.85
N LEU A 58 6.31 -0.69 -8.12
CA LEU A 58 5.66 0.50 -8.68
C LEU A 58 6.62 1.68 -8.89
N GLY A 59 7.86 1.58 -8.41
CA GLY A 59 8.82 2.70 -8.40
C GLY A 59 8.38 3.83 -7.47
N LEU A 60 7.72 3.49 -6.36
CA LEU A 60 7.26 4.45 -5.35
C LEU A 60 8.19 4.44 -4.14
N GLU A 61 8.70 5.61 -3.78
CA GLU A 61 9.47 5.81 -2.55
C GLU A 61 8.51 6.25 -1.42
N PRO A 62 8.38 5.50 -0.32
CA PRO A 62 7.53 5.90 0.79
C PRO A 62 8.10 7.11 1.55
N ASP A 63 7.27 8.14 1.72
CA ASP A 63 7.56 9.23 2.66
C ASP A 63 7.38 8.76 4.10
N ARG A 64 6.43 7.84 4.31
CA ARG A 64 6.01 7.37 5.63
C ARG A 64 5.70 5.89 5.64
N TYR A 65 6.14 5.21 6.70
CA TYR A 65 5.88 3.79 6.96
C TYR A 65 4.94 3.63 8.15
N SER A 66 3.87 2.85 8.03
CA SER A 66 2.85 2.74 9.08
C SER A 66 2.45 1.30 9.41
N GLY A 67 2.50 0.97 10.71
CA GLY A 67 1.96 -0.28 11.25
C GLY A 67 0.43 -0.35 11.20
N ILE A 68 -0.25 0.80 11.15
CA ILE A 68 -1.71 0.89 11.00
C ILE A 68 -2.13 0.45 9.60
N VAL A 69 -1.27 0.68 8.61
CA VAL A 69 -1.49 0.31 7.20
C VAL A 69 -1.11 -1.16 6.94
N GLY A 70 -0.25 -1.75 7.78
CA GLY A 70 0.07 -3.19 7.75
C GLY A 70 0.64 -3.68 9.08
N VAL A 71 0.15 -4.82 9.57
CA VAL A 71 0.47 -5.44 10.88
C VAL A 71 1.91 -5.16 11.35
N ALA A 72 2.04 -4.63 12.58
CA ALA A 72 3.30 -4.17 13.16
C ALA A 72 4.30 -5.33 13.38
N GLU A 73 5.45 -5.26 12.74
CA GLU A 73 6.58 -6.20 12.91
C GLU A 73 7.93 -5.49 12.81
N SER A 74 8.05 -4.26 13.33
CA SER A 74 9.34 -3.56 13.38
C SER A 74 10.02 -3.76 14.73
N LYS A 75 11.36 -3.80 14.71
CA LYS A 75 12.20 -3.74 15.91
C LYS A 75 12.95 -2.41 15.91
N ASN A 76 12.89 -1.69 17.04
CA ASN A 76 13.62 -0.44 17.23
C ASN A 76 15.01 -0.79 17.79
N TYR A 77 16.10 -0.40 17.10
CA TYR A 77 17.47 -0.81 17.46
C TYR A 77 18.37 0.34 17.91
N ALA A 78 17.97 1.59 17.71
CA ALA A 78 18.67 2.79 18.19
C ALA A 78 17.70 3.97 18.20
N ALA A 79 18.02 5.05 18.93
CA ALA A 79 17.14 6.22 19.08
C ALA A 79 16.63 6.82 17.74
N ASP A 80 17.36 6.61 16.64
CA ASP A 80 17.11 7.27 15.36
C ASP A 80 16.78 6.33 14.19
N THR A 81 16.75 5.01 14.39
CA THR A 81 16.62 4.04 13.28
C THR A 81 15.65 2.91 13.59
N VAL A 82 14.78 2.61 12.63
CA VAL A 82 13.83 1.48 12.70
C VAL A 82 14.18 0.45 11.63
N ILE A 83 14.22 -0.82 12.02
CA ILE A 83 14.39 -1.94 11.09
C ILE A 83 13.01 -2.50 10.75
N LEU A 84 12.67 -2.46 9.47
CA LEU A 84 11.44 -3.03 8.92
C LEU A 84 11.55 -4.55 8.79
N ALA A 85 10.42 -5.21 8.57
CA ALA A 85 10.35 -6.67 8.59
C ALA A 85 11.10 -7.35 7.42
N ASP A 86 11.47 -6.61 6.37
CA ASP A 86 12.35 -7.09 5.30
C ASP A 86 13.85 -6.84 5.57
N GLY A 87 14.18 -6.27 6.73
CA GLY A 87 15.54 -5.87 7.09
C GLY A 87 15.92 -4.46 6.64
N THR A 88 15.05 -3.73 5.94
CA THR A 88 15.30 -2.35 5.53
C THR A 88 15.42 -1.45 6.76
N GLU A 89 16.52 -0.70 6.84
CA GLU A 89 16.71 0.33 7.84
C GLU A 89 16.13 1.66 7.35
N ILE A 90 15.31 2.30 8.18
CA ILE A 90 14.74 3.62 7.89
C ILE A 90 14.98 4.58 9.06
N PRO A 91 15.07 5.89 8.81
CA PRO A 91 15.05 6.88 9.89
C PRO A 91 13.78 6.74 10.73
N ALA A 92 13.91 6.79 12.05
CA ALA A 92 12.76 6.70 12.98
C ALA A 92 11.69 7.76 12.68
N ALA A 93 12.08 8.94 12.21
CA ALA A 93 11.18 10.02 11.79
C ALA A 93 10.25 9.63 10.62
N LYS A 94 10.62 8.66 9.77
CA LYS A 94 9.75 8.13 8.71
C LYS A 94 8.78 7.06 9.22
N TYR A 95 9.01 6.50 10.41
CA TYR A 95 8.16 5.46 10.99
C TYR A 95 7.05 6.06 11.84
N SER A 96 5.83 5.94 11.32
CA SER A 96 4.68 6.63 11.89
C SER A 96 4.13 6.05 13.17
N ALA A 97 4.49 4.84 13.63
CA ALA A 97 4.05 4.43 14.97
C ALA A 97 4.58 5.36 16.08
N VAL A 98 5.63 6.15 15.80
CA VAL A 98 6.19 7.15 16.71
C VAL A 98 5.50 8.53 16.55
N THR A 99 4.88 8.83 15.39
CA THR A 99 4.39 10.17 15.04
C THR A 99 2.93 10.24 14.59
N ASP A 100 2.26 9.11 14.33
CA ASP A 100 0.85 9.07 13.94
C ASP A 100 0.00 9.40 15.16
N ARG A 101 -0.68 10.56 15.10
CA ARG A 101 -1.77 10.91 16.01
C ARG A 101 -3.09 10.23 15.62
N ALA A 102 -3.12 9.56 14.46
CA ALA A 102 -4.31 8.91 13.95
C ALA A 102 -4.57 7.59 14.70
N GLU A 103 -5.66 7.52 15.45
CA GLU A 103 -6.06 6.34 16.21
C GLU A 103 -6.55 5.17 15.33
N SER A 104 -6.75 5.41 14.03
CA SER A 104 -7.27 4.41 13.10
C SER A 104 -6.80 4.61 11.66
N PHE A 105 -6.87 3.53 10.86
CA PHE A 105 -6.61 3.58 9.41
C PHE A 105 -7.50 4.61 8.69
N THR A 106 -8.77 4.69 9.07
CA THR A 106 -9.72 5.65 8.50
C THR A 106 -9.32 7.09 8.82
N ALA A 107 -8.93 7.38 10.07
CA ALA A 107 -8.43 8.71 10.46
C ALA A 107 -7.17 9.07 9.66
N LEU A 108 -6.21 8.15 9.56
CA LEU A 108 -4.99 8.36 8.76
C LEU A 108 -5.32 8.71 7.31
N VAL A 109 -6.17 7.93 6.65
CA VAL A 109 -6.55 8.17 5.25
C VAL A 109 -7.31 9.49 5.09
N ASN A 110 -8.14 9.85 6.08
CA ASN A 110 -8.91 11.08 6.08
C ASN A 110 -8.07 12.33 6.33
N ASP A 111 -6.87 12.22 6.90
CA ASP A 111 -5.97 13.38 7.12
C ASP A 111 -4.98 13.59 5.97
N LEU A 112 -4.86 12.63 5.06
CA LEU A 112 -3.91 12.72 3.94
C LEU A 112 -4.29 13.81 2.92
N PRO A 113 -3.31 14.52 2.32
CA PRO A 113 -3.58 15.46 1.26
C PRO A 113 -4.14 14.76 0.01
N SER A 114 -4.78 15.52 -0.88
CA SER A 114 -5.22 14.96 -2.17
C SER A 114 -4.04 14.39 -2.96
N ARG A 115 -4.29 13.38 -3.79
CA ARG A 115 -3.29 12.64 -4.58
C ARG A 115 -2.24 11.91 -3.74
N SER A 116 -2.60 11.55 -2.52
CA SER A 116 -1.80 10.62 -1.71
C SER A 116 -2.00 9.19 -2.19
N VAL A 117 -0.96 8.38 -2.07
CA VAL A 117 -0.96 6.95 -2.33
C VAL A 117 -0.77 6.19 -1.01
N VAL A 118 -1.59 5.18 -0.77
CA VAL A 118 -1.50 4.31 0.42
C VAL A 118 -1.36 2.87 -0.04
N ILE A 119 -0.20 2.26 0.23
CA ILE A 119 0.09 0.88 -0.11
C ILE A 119 -0.31 -0.01 1.07
N THR A 120 -1.36 -0.79 0.90
CA THR A 120 -2.12 -1.44 1.97
C THR A 120 -2.61 -2.83 1.57
N SER A 121 -3.55 -3.38 2.33
CA SER A 121 -4.16 -4.69 2.14
C SER A 121 -5.67 -4.61 1.98
N ARG A 122 -6.27 -5.67 1.42
CA ARG A 122 -7.72 -5.81 1.24
C ARG A 122 -8.51 -5.56 2.52
N SER A 123 -8.02 -6.06 3.65
CA SER A 123 -8.69 -5.90 4.95
C SER A 123 -8.74 -4.45 5.39
N MET A 124 -7.72 -3.65 5.09
CA MET A 124 -7.73 -2.21 5.39
C MET A 124 -8.65 -1.45 4.46
N VAL A 125 -8.66 -1.78 3.15
CA VAL A 125 -9.62 -1.19 2.21
C VAL A 125 -11.07 -1.49 2.64
N LYS A 126 -11.36 -2.71 3.09
CA LYS A 126 -12.67 -3.11 3.63
C LYS A 126 -13.07 -2.27 4.85
N ARG A 127 -12.11 -1.88 5.71
CA ARG A 127 -12.37 -1.08 6.92
C ARG A 127 -12.86 0.34 6.63
N LEU A 128 -12.67 0.86 5.41
CA LEU A 128 -13.26 2.14 5.01
C LEU A 128 -14.78 2.05 4.81
N GLY A 129 -15.37 0.85 4.87
CA GLY A 129 -16.82 0.63 4.98
C GLY A 129 -17.58 0.72 3.66
N THR A 130 -16.88 0.85 2.52
CA THR A 130 -17.50 1.21 1.24
C THR A 130 -17.18 0.25 0.09
N ALA A 131 -16.28 -0.72 0.31
CA ALA A 131 -15.93 -1.75 -0.67
C ALA A 131 -16.43 -3.13 -0.20
N ASN A 132 -17.36 -3.73 -0.95
CA ASN A 132 -17.96 -5.02 -0.57
C ASN A 132 -16.96 -6.18 -0.72
N HIS A 133 -16.09 -6.14 -1.74
CA HIS A 133 -15.12 -7.21 -2.03
C HIS A 133 -13.80 -6.65 -2.58
N PRO A 134 -12.95 -6.02 -1.74
CA PRO A 134 -11.65 -5.56 -2.19
C PRO A 134 -10.79 -6.73 -2.68
N LYS A 135 -10.07 -6.51 -3.77
CA LYS A 135 -9.24 -7.49 -4.50
C LYS A 135 -7.76 -7.28 -4.21
N GLU A 136 -6.97 -8.32 -4.44
CA GLU A 136 -5.51 -8.21 -4.47
C GLU A 136 -5.09 -7.53 -5.77
N ALA A 137 -3.89 -6.95 -5.79
CA ALA A 137 -3.36 -6.20 -6.92
C ALA A 137 -4.38 -5.25 -7.55
N ALA A 138 -4.87 -4.31 -6.75
CA ALA A 138 -5.90 -3.38 -7.19
C ALA A 138 -5.59 -1.95 -6.77
N VAL A 139 -6.06 -1.01 -7.58
CA VAL A 139 -6.02 0.43 -7.31
C VAL A 139 -7.44 0.91 -7.06
N TYR A 140 -7.65 1.50 -5.89
CA TYR A 140 -8.90 2.14 -5.52
C TYR A 140 -8.70 3.64 -5.41
N ARG A 141 -9.69 4.41 -5.85
CA ARG A 141 -9.79 5.83 -5.57
C ARG A 141 -10.82 6.04 -4.46
N TYR A 142 -10.36 6.57 -3.34
CA TYR A 142 -11.18 6.96 -2.21
C TYR A 142 -11.37 8.48 -2.17
N LYS A 143 -12.61 8.92 -1.98
CA LYS A 143 -12.98 10.33 -1.74
C LYS A 143 -13.44 10.45 -0.29
N PRO A 144 -12.60 10.90 0.64
CA PRO A 144 -12.95 11.02 2.06
C PRO A 144 -14.23 11.83 2.31
N ASP A 145 -14.37 12.96 1.64
CA ASP A 145 -15.47 13.91 1.87
C ASP A 145 -16.83 13.32 1.46
N ALA A 146 -16.84 12.47 0.42
CA ALA A 146 -18.02 11.77 -0.07
C ALA A 146 -18.18 10.36 0.54
N ARG A 147 -17.18 9.90 1.31
CA ARG A 147 -17.05 8.50 1.78
C ARG A 147 -17.32 7.50 0.65
N GLU A 148 -16.74 7.75 -0.51
CA GLU A 148 -16.92 6.94 -1.71
C GLU A 148 -15.61 6.25 -2.06
N ILE A 149 -15.66 4.94 -2.37
CA ILE A 149 -14.52 4.22 -2.94
C ILE A 149 -14.89 3.66 -4.31
N LYS A 150 -14.01 3.82 -5.29
CA LYS A 150 -14.16 3.27 -6.63
C LYS A 150 -12.94 2.43 -6.98
N GLU A 151 -13.13 1.18 -7.37
CA GLU A 151 -12.10 0.37 -8.03
C GLU A 151 -11.77 1.00 -9.39
N LEU A 152 -10.51 1.36 -9.59
CA LEU A 152 -10.01 1.84 -10.88
C LEU A 152 -9.54 0.68 -11.75
N PHE A 153 -8.87 -0.29 -11.12
CA PHE A 153 -8.34 -1.48 -11.77
C PHE A 153 -8.04 -2.55 -10.73
N ALA A 154 -8.15 -3.82 -11.14
CA ALA A 154 -7.65 -4.97 -10.40
C ALA A 154 -7.09 -5.98 -11.40
N ALA A 155 -5.84 -6.42 -11.20
CA ALA A 155 -5.25 -7.47 -12.02
C ALA A 155 -5.94 -8.81 -11.75
N SER A 156 -6.21 -9.58 -12.82
CA SER A 156 -6.75 -10.94 -12.71
C SER A 156 -5.72 -11.93 -12.18
N GLU A 157 -6.20 -13.10 -11.74
CA GLU A 157 -5.35 -14.23 -11.36
C GLU A 157 -4.73 -14.90 -12.60
N ASP A 158 -5.43 -14.88 -13.74
CA ASP A 158 -4.89 -15.22 -15.06
C ASP A 158 -4.29 -13.97 -15.72
N ILE A 159 -3.03 -13.68 -15.41
CA ILE A 159 -2.21 -12.93 -16.36
C ILE A 159 -1.68 -14.02 -17.28
N GLY A 160 -2.33 -14.22 -18.44
CA GLY A 160 -1.84 -15.18 -19.43
C GLY A 160 -0.34 -14.98 -19.63
N GLU A 161 0.42 -16.07 -19.71
CA GLU A 161 1.82 -16.04 -20.11
C GLU A 161 1.90 -15.41 -21.50
N GLY A 162 2.03 -14.08 -21.53
CA GLY A 162 2.27 -13.35 -22.77
C GLY A 162 3.63 -13.79 -23.27
N ASP A 163 3.62 -14.37 -24.47
CA ASP A 163 4.77 -14.90 -25.19
C ASP A 163 6.02 -14.04 -24.95
N GLN A 164 7.06 -14.68 -24.40
CA GLN A 164 8.41 -14.16 -24.51
C GLN A 164 8.78 -14.26 -25.99
N GLU A 165 8.54 -13.20 -26.76
CA GLU A 165 9.21 -13.04 -28.03
C GLU A 165 10.71 -12.82 -27.76
N VAL A 166 11.48 -13.74 -28.34
CA VAL A 166 12.94 -13.91 -28.31
C VAL A 166 13.64 -12.81 -29.09
#